data_AF-A0A534NYN8-F1
#
_entry.id   AF-A0A534NYN8-F1
#
_cell.length_a   1.000
_cell.length_b   1.000
_cell.length_c   1.000
_cell.angle_alpha   90.00
_cell.angle_beta   90.00
_cell.angle_gamma   90.00
#
_symmetry.space_group_name_H-M   'P 1'
#
loop_
_entity.id
_entity.type
_entity.pdbx_description
1 polymer ?
#
loop_
_entity_poly.entity_id
_entity_poly.type
_entity_poly.pdbx_seq_one_letter_code
_entity_poly.pdbx_strand_id
1 'polypeptide(L)'
;MLAPAPGVTWKEFFLALKDRFLKDKLMDVAGSVTFFGILALFPFLLFLVTLGGLVLRPPQVEAFIQQIGNVAPADAARIIGGQIREIHRSQSVGLLTVGFVGAIWSASGGVVSLMDALNGLLHVDDKRPFWKSRGLAILTTFGASALVLLAAFVGVAAGPIAHAFGGPVEKVVTWLRLPIAGLLIAFVWAALYQILPD
;
A
#
# COMPACT_ATOMS: atom_id res chain seq x y z
N MET A 1 -18.75 -5.08 18.22
CA MET A 1 -18.84 -5.01 19.70
C MET A 1 -17.42 -5.00 20.25
N LEU A 2 -16.99 -3.92 20.92
CA LEU A 2 -15.59 -3.72 21.36
C LEU A 2 -15.36 -3.96 22.87
N ALA A 3 -16.38 -4.42 23.60
CA ALA A 3 -16.31 -4.70 25.03
C ALA A 3 -16.73 -6.14 25.34
N PRO A 4 -16.20 -6.77 26.41
CA PRO A 4 -16.68 -8.06 26.89
C PRO A 4 -18.20 -8.00 27.12
N ALA A 5 -18.92 -9.06 26.74
CA ALA A 5 -20.35 -9.15 27.04
C ALA A 5 -20.57 -9.06 28.56
N PRO A 6 -21.71 -8.54 29.04
CA PRO A 6 -22.01 -8.51 30.46
C PRO A 6 -21.87 -9.92 31.07
N GLY A 7 -20.98 -10.06 32.06
CA GLY A 7 -20.68 -11.35 32.69
C GLY A 7 -19.42 -12.06 32.19
N VAL A 8 -18.73 -11.56 31.16
CA VAL A 8 -17.46 -12.11 30.65
C VAL A 8 -16.28 -11.35 31.26
N THR A 9 -15.37 -12.08 31.90
CA THR A 9 -14.14 -11.50 32.45
C THR A 9 -13.18 -11.12 31.31
N TRP A 10 -12.36 -10.08 31.47
CA TRP A 10 -11.32 -9.71 30.48
C TRP A 10 -10.44 -10.89 30.06
N LYS A 11 -10.09 -11.78 30.99
CA LYS A 11 -9.34 -13.00 30.72
C LYS A 11 -10.05 -13.92 29.72
N GLU A 12 -11.35 -14.13 29.91
CA GLU A 12 -12.18 -14.96 29.04
C GLU A 12 -12.34 -14.33 27.66
N PHE A 13 -12.49 -13.00 27.60
CA PHE A 13 -12.51 -12.26 26.33
C PHE A 13 -11.22 -12.46 25.53
N PHE A 14 -10.04 -12.28 26.14
CA PHE A 14 -8.76 -12.44 25.44
C PHE A 14 -8.48 -13.91 25.05
N LEU A 15 -8.88 -14.88 25.88
CA LEU A 15 -8.79 -16.30 25.53
C LEU A 15 -9.69 -16.62 24.33
N ALA A 16 -10.95 -16.19 24.35
CA ALA A 16 -11.87 -16.39 23.24
C ALA A 16 -11.41 -15.68 21.95
N LEU A 17 -10.83 -14.49 22.07
CA LEU A 17 -10.25 -13.75 20.95
C LEU A 17 -9.06 -14.51 20.34
N LYS A 18 -8.15 -15.03 21.18
CA LYS A 18 -7.03 -15.86 20.74
C LYS A 18 -7.52 -17.11 20.02
N ASP A 19 -8.52 -17.78 20.58
CA ASP A 19 -9.06 -19.01 20.00
C ASP A 19 -9.74 -18.75 18.65
N ARG A 20 -10.51 -17.64 18.53
CA ARG A 20 -11.03 -17.18 17.23
C ARG A 20 -9.91 -16.82 16.25
N PHE A 21 -8.92 -16.05 16.68
CA PHE A 21 -7.80 -15.64 15.84
C PHE A 21 -7.06 -16.84 15.22
N LEU A 22 -6.86 -17.91 16.01
CA LEU A 22 -6.26 -19.15 15.54
C LEU A 22 -7.20 -19.97 14.66
N LYS A 23 -8.48 -20.09 15.05
CA LYS A 23 -9.49 -20.85 14.31
C LYS A 23 -9.76 -20.25 12.93
N ASP A 24 -9.80 -18.92 12.84
CA ASP A 24 -10.04 -18.15 11.62
C ASP A 24 -8.75 -17.98 10.77
N LYS A 25 -7.64 -18.61 11.18
CA LYS A 25 -6.36 -18.63 10.46
C LYS A 25 -5.88 -17.24 10.04
N LEU A 26 -6.04 -16.24 10.89
CA LEU A 26 -5.73 -14.84 10.53
C LEU A 26 -4.25 -14.62 10.21
N MET A 27 -3.35 -15.48 10.69
CA MET A 27 -1.94 -15.47 10.29
C MET A 27 -1.73 -15.89 8.83
N ASP A 28 -2.51 -16.84 8.32
CA ASP A 28 -2.44 -17.26 6.93
C ASP A 28 -2.90 -16.11 6.02
N VAL A 29 -3.96 -15.40 6.44
CA VAL A 29 -4.46 -14.20 5.76
C VAL A 29 -3.39 -13.10 5.77
N ALA A 30 -2.81 -12.78 6.93
CA ALA A 30 -1.73 -11.79 7.04
C ALA A 30 -0.51 -12.16 6.16
N GLY A 31 -0.15 -13.44 6.13
CA GLY A 31 0.88 -13.99 5.27
C GLY A 31 0.56 -13.80 3.79
N SER A 32 -0.67 -14.09 3.36
CA SER A 32 -1.12 -13.91 1.98
C SER A 32 -1.06 -12.45 1.53
N VAL A 33 -1.57 -11.52 2.35
CA VAL A 33 -1.55 -10.08 2.05
C VAL A 33 -0.11 -9.58 1.95
N THR A 34 0.76 -10.02 2.85
CA THR A 34 2.19 -9.66 2.83
C THR A 34 2.88 -10.22 1.58
N PHE A 35 2.63 -11.48 1.26
CA PHE A 35 3.16 -12.13 0.06
C PHE A 35 2.79 -11.37 -1.21
N PHE A 36 1.52 -11.03 -1.38
CA PHE A 36 1.06 -10.25 -2.53
C PHE A 36 1.63 -8.83 -2.56
N GLY A 37 1.80 -8.20 -1.39
CA GLY A 37 2.48 -6.91 -1.28
C GLY A 37 3.93 -6.98 -1.77
N ILE A 38 4.70 -7.96 -1.29
CA ILE A 38 6.10 -8.17 -1.71
C ILE A 38 6.16 -8.55 -3.20
N LEU A 39 5.26 -9.42 -3.66
CA LEU A 39 5.16 -9.83 -5.05
C LEU A 39 4.86 -8.63 -5.97
N ALA A 40 4.09 -7.65 -5.50
CA ALA A 40 3.80 -6.43 -6.25
C ALA A 40 4.99 -5.46 -6.32
N LEU A 41 5.94 -5.53 -5.38
CA LEU A 41 7.11 -4.63 -5.37
C LEU A 41 7.96 -4.79 -6.63
N PHE A 42 8.24 -6.01 -7.05
CA PHE A 42 9.09 -6.25 -8.22
C PHE A 42 8.55 -5.62 -9.53
N PRO A 43 7.33 -5.94 -9.98
CA PRO A 43 6.76 -5.31 -11.17
C PRO A 43 6.51 -3.80 -10.97
N PHE A 44 6.24 -3.34 -9.75
CA PHE A 44 6.11 -1.92 -9.45
C PHE A 44 7.44 -1.17 -9.62
N LEU A 45 8.55 -1.73 -9.14
CA LEU A 45 9.89 -1.17 -9.37
C LEU A 45 10.24 -1.15 -10.85
N LEU A 46 9.93 -2.22 -11.59
CA LEU A 46 10.10 -2.23 -13.04
C LEU A 46 9.31 -1.09 -13.72
N PHE A 47 8.05 -0.89 -13.32
CA PHE A 47 7.23 0.22 -13.79
C PHE A 47 7.86 1.57 -13.47
N LEU A 48 8.35 1.79 -12.24
CA LEU A 48 8.97 3.06 -11.86
C LEU A 48 10.25 3.35 -12.63
N VAL A 49 11.12 2.36 -12.81
CA VAL A 49 12.39 2.55 -13.54
C VAL A 49 12.14 2.82 -15.02
N THR A 50 11.20 2.10 -15.63
CA THR A 50 10.81 2.31 -17.04
C THR A 50 10.09 3.63 -17.25
N LEU A 51 9.20 4.04 -16.33
CA LEU A 51 8.56 5.35 -16.33
C LEU A 51 9.59 6.47 -16.19
N GLY A 52 10.53 6.33 -15.26
CA GLY A 52 11.66 7.25 -15.11
C GLY A 52 12.47 7.35 -16.41
N GLY A 53 12.70 6.24 -17.10
CA GLY A 53 13.33 6.21 -18.41
C GLY A 53 12.59 7.02 -19.49
N LEU A 54 11.26 7.17 -19.38
CA LEU A 54 10.46 7.96 -20.33
C LEU A 54 10.36 9.44 -19.94
N VAL A 55 10.31 9.74 -18.64
CA VAL A 55 10.02 11.09 -18.12
C VAL A 55 11.29 11.89 -17.81
N LEU A 56 12.35 11.23 -17.34
CA LEU A 56 13.58 11.91 -16.93
C LEU A 56 14.45 12.28 -18.12
N ARG A 57 15.16 13.39 -18.01
CA ARG A 57 16.19 13.81 -18.99
C ARG A 57 17.55 13.19 -18.63
N PRO A 58 18.49 13.03 -19.58
CA PRO A 58 19.81 12.45 -19.30
C PRO A 58 20.54 13.05 -18.09
N PRO A 59 20.53 14.38 -17.84
CA PRO A 59 21.18 14.96 -16.66
C PRO A 59 20.56 14.50 -15.32
N GLN A 60 19.25 14.25 -15.30
CA GLN A 60 18.53 13.81 -14.10
C GLN A 60 18.83 12.33 -13.79
N VAL A 61 18.95 11.51 -14.84
CA VAL A 61 19.34 10.10 -14.72
C VAL A 61 20.75 9.98 -14.14
N GLU A 62 21.70 10.76 -14.64
CA GLU A 62 23.07 10.75 -14.12
C GLU A 62 23.15 11.26 -12.67
N ALA A 63 22.37 12.29 -12.31
CA ALA A 63 22.27 12.75 -10.92
C ALA A 63 21.73 11.64 -9.98
N PHE A 64 20.75 10.86 -10.43
CA PHE A 64 20.22 9.73 -9.65
C PHE A 64 21.26 8.60 -9.50
N ILE A 65 21.99 8.27 -10.56
CA ILE A 65 23.08 7.27 -10.51
C ILE A 65 24.19 7.72 -9.55
N GLN A 66 24.52 9.01 -9.54
CA GLN A 66 25.51 9.56 -8.59
C GLN A 66 25.05 9.43 -7.13
N GLN A 67 23.77 9.65 -6.84
CA GLN A 67 23.23 9.44 -5.48
C GLN A 67 23.36 7.98 -5.03
N ILE A 68 23.11 7.01 -5.92
CA ILE A 68 23.33 5.58 -5.64
C ILE A 68 24.83 5.33 -5.36
N GLY A 69 25.72 5.95 -6.12
CA GLY A 69 27.17 5.86 -5.92
C GLY A 69 27.67 6.39 -4.57
N ASN A 70 26.91 7.27 -3.91
CA ASN A 70 27.27 7.79 -2.59
C ASN A 70 27.00 6.80 -1.44
N VAL A 71 26.15 5.80 -1.67
CA VAL A 71 25.72 4.83 -0.65
C VAL A 71 26.07 3.38 -0.98
N ALA A 72 26.36 3.07 -2.25
CA ALA A 72 26.69 1.73 -2.71
C ALA A 72 28.19 1.59 -3.07
N PRO A 73 28.79 0.38 -2.92
CA PRO A 73 30.13 0.10 -3.43
C PRO A 73 30.25 0.38 -4.93
N ALA A 74 31.45 0.77 -5.38
CA ALA A 74 31.69 1.23 -6.75
C ALA A 74 31.23 0.23 -7.84
N ASP A 75 31.45 -1.07 -7.62
CA ASP A 75 31.04 -2.11 -8.57
C ASP A 75 29.52 -2.26 -8.67
N ALA A 76 28.81 -2.21 -7.53
CA ALA A 76 27.35 -2.25 -7.49
C ALA A 76 26.75 -1.01 -8.17
N ALA A 77 27.29 0.17 -7.89
CA ALA A 77 26.86 1.42 -8.52
C ALA A 77 27.09 1.40 -10.04
N ARG A 78 28.20 0.83 -10.53
CA ARG A 78 28.49 0.68 -11.96
C ARG A 78 27.48 -0.23 -12.65
N ILE A 79 27.16 -1.37 -12.04
CA ILE A 79 26.17 -2.34 -12.57
C ILE A 79 24.79 -1.69 -12.63
N ILE A 80 24.32 -1.14 -11.51
CA ILE A 80 22.99 -0.52 -11.40
C ILE A 80 22.86 0.66 -12.37
N GLY A 81 23.87 1.54 -12.42
CA GLY A 81 23.89 2.69 -13.32
C GLY A 81 23.89 2.28 -14.80
N GLY A 82 24.56 1.19 -15.17
CA GLY A 82 24.48 0.60 -16.51
C GLY A 82 23.06 0.17 -16.87
N GLN A 83 22.38 -0.54 -15.97
CA GLN A 83 21.00 -0.98 -16.19
C GLN A 83 20.01 0.19 -16.28
N ILE A 84 20.15 1.20 -15.43
CA ILE A 84 19.29 2.39 -15.46
C ILE A 84 19.46 3.13 -16.81
N ARG A 85 20.70 3.31 -17.29
CA ARG A 85 20.97 3.92 -18.60
C ARG A 85 20.37 3.11 -19.75
N GLU A 86 20.49 1.78 -19.69
CA GLU A 86 19.93 0.90 -20.73
C GLU A 86 18.40 0.99 -20.76
N ILE A 87 17.76 0.96 -19.59
CA ILE A 87 16.30 1.12 -19.50
C ILE A 87 15.87 2.49 -20.03
N HIS A 88 16.58 3.56 -19.66
CA HIS A 88 16.33 4.92 -20.16
C HIS A 88 16.48 5.03 -21.69
N ARG A 89 17.51 4.40 -22.26
CA ARG A 89 17.74 4.37 -23.70
C ARG A 89 16.69 3.54 -24.44
N SER A 90 16.26 2.42 -23.85
CA SER A 90 15.32 1.50 -24.48
C SER A 90 13.90 2.06 -24.60
N GLN A 91 13.51 2.98 -23.72
CA GLN A 91 12.16 3.57 -23.66
C GLN A 91 11.03 2.52 -23.81
N SER A 92 11.24 1.32 -23.26
CA SER A 92 10.37 0.17 -23.56
C SER A 92 8.98 0.33 -22.95
N VAL A 93 8.01 0.71 -23.79
CA VAL A 93 6.58 0.77 -23.46
C VAL A 93 6.06 -0.62 -23.04
N GLY A 94 6.64 -1.70 -23.57
CA GLY A 94 6.30 -3.07 -23.18
C GLY A 94 6.64 -3.34 -21.71
N LEU A 95 7.84 -2.98 -21.26
CA LEU A 95 8.25 -3.16 -19.86
C LEU A 95 7.44 -2.26 -18.91
N LEU A 96 7.13 -1.03 -19.33
CA LEU A 96 6.25 -0.14 -18.57
C LEU A 96 4.88 -0.78 -18.34
N THR A 97 4.27 -1.29 -19.41
CA THR A 97 2.92 -1.88 -19.36
C THR A 97 2.91 -3.16 -18.53
N VAL A 98 3.89 -4.05 -18.73
CA VAL A 98 4.01 -5.29 -17.96
C VAL A 98 4.27 -5.01 -16.48
N GLY A 99 5.13 -4.04 -16.16
CA GLY A 99 5.37 -3.61 -14.78
C GLY A 99 4.09 -3.05 -14.14
N PHE A 100 3.36 -2.18 -14.84
CA PHE A 100 2.14 -1.56 -14.33
C PHE A 100 1.04 -2.60 -14.09
N VAL A 101 0.71 -3.40 -15.11
CA VAL A 101 -0.33 -4.42 -15.02
C VAL A 101 0.05 -5.50 -14.01
N GLY A 102 1.33 -5.94 -14.00
CA GLY A 102 1.83 -6.91 -13.05
C GLY A 102 1.75 -6.41 -11.61
N ALA A 103 2.07 -5.14 -11.36
CA ALA A 103 1.97 -4.54 -10.02
C ALA A 103 0.53 -4.51 -9.53
N ILE A 104 -0.42 -4.06 -10.36
CA ILE A 104 -1.84 -4.01 -10.02
C ILE A 104 -2.40 -5.41 -9.79
N TRP A 105 -2.05 -6.35 -10.66
CA TRP A 105 -2.53 -7.72 -10.55
C TRP A 105 -2.05 -8.38 -9.25
N SER A 106 -0.77 -8.25 -8.92
CA SER A 106 -0.20 -8.76 -7.68
C SER A 106 -0.81 -8.07 -6.46
N ALA A 107 -0.89 -6.74 -6.45
CA ALA A 107 -1.46 -5.98 -5.33
C ALA A 107 -2.93 -6.31 -5.09
N SER A 108 -3.74 -6.41 -6.15
CA SER A 108 -5.15 -6.81 -6.05
C SER A 108 -5.32 -8.24 -5.54
N GLY A 109 -4.32 -9.11 -5.70
CA GLY A 109 -4.33 -10.45 -5.11
C GLY A 109 -4.43 -10.43 -3.58
N GLY A 110 -3.71 -9.51 -2.94
CA GLY A 110 -3.79 -9.32 -1.49
C GLY A 110 -5.17 -8.83 -1.03
N VAL A 111 -5.80 -7.96 -1.83
CA VAL A 111 -7.16 -7.48 -1.57
C VAL A 111 -8.19 -8.60 -1.73
N VAL A 112 -8.04 -9.48 -2.73
CA VAL A 112 -8.87 -10.69 -2.87
C VAL A 112 -8.71 -11.61 -1.66
N SER A 113 -7.48 -11.86 -1.20
CA SER A 113 -7.27 -12.68 0.00
C SER A 113 -7.91 -12.06 1.25
N LEU A 114 -7.88 -10.73 1.39
CA LEU A 114 -8.59 -10.04 2.46
C LEU A 114 -10.11 -10.17 2.33
N MET A 115 -10.64 -10.11 1.12
CA MET A 115 -12.06 -10.30 0.82
C MET A 115 -12.53 -11.69 1.23
N ASP A 116 -11.80 -12.74 0.83
CA ASP A 116 -12.10 -14.13 1.19
C ASP A 116 -12.09 -14.32 2.73
N ALA A 117 -11.12 -13.70 3.41
CA ALA A 117 -11.05 -13.72 4.86
C ALA A 117 -12.25 -13.04 5.53
N LEU A 118 -12.66 -11.86 5.04
CA LEU A 118 -13.80 -11.13 5.59
C LEU A 118 -15.12 -11.86 5.34
N ASN A 119 -15.31 -12.45 4.16
CA ASN A 119 -16.47 -13.30 3.85
C ASN A 119 -16.52 -14.50 4.81
N GLY A 120 -15.39 -15.17 5.04
CA GLY A 120 -15.29 -16.28 6.01
C GLY A 120 -15.63 -15.86 7.44
N LEU A 121 -15.11 -14.72 7.91
CA LEU A 121 -15.39 -14.18 9.25
C LEU A 121 -16.87 -13.81 9.43
N LEU A 122 -17.48 -13.25 8.39
CA LEU A 122 -18.87 -12.81 8.39
C LEU A 122 -19.85 -13.95 8.03
N HIS A 123 -19.34 -15.14 7.70
CA HIS A 123 -20.12 -16.30 7.28
C HIS A 123 -21.03 -15.98 6.07
N VAL A 124 -20.48 -15.21 5.12
CA VAL A 124 -21.15 -14.84 3.88
C VAL A 124 -20.57 -15.68 2.73
N ASP A 125 -21.45 -16.33 1.98
CA ASP A 125 -21.08 -16.99 0.72
C ASP A 125 -20.98 -15.95 -0.40
N ASP A 126 -19.77 -15.71 -0.91
CA ASP A 126 -19.54 -14.78 -2.03
C ASP A 126 -20.21 -15.30 -3.31
N LYS A 127 -21.23 -14.61 -3.79
CA LYS A 127 -21.97 -14.98 -5.03
C LYS A 127 -21.37 -14.31 -6.25
N ARG A 128 -20.35 -13.46 -6.09
CA ARG A 128 -19.78 -12.68 -7.19
C ARG A 128 -18.91 -13.61 -8.05
N PRO A 129 -19.05 -13.54 -9.39
CA PRO A 129 -18.13 -14.23 -10.28
C PRO A 129 -16.73 -13.61 -10.14
N PHE A 130 -15.70 -14.43 -10.38
CA PHE A 130 -14.28 -14.05 -10.23
C PHE A 130 -13.92 -12.67 -10.82
N TRP A 131 -14.47 -12.31 -11.98
CA TRP A 131 -14.17 -11.03 -12.63
C TRP A 131 -14.72 -9.81 -11.87
N LYS A 132 -15.89 -9.92 -11.21
CA LYS A 132 -16.43 -8.84 -10.37
C LYS A 132 -15.60 -8.68 -9.11
N SER A 133 -15.30 -9.79 -8.44
CA SER A 133 -14.43 -9.86 -7.27
C SER A 133 -13.05 -9.26 -7.56
N ARG A 134 -12.42 -9.64 -8.69
CA ARG A 134 -11.14 -9.08 -9.11
C ARG A 134 -11.24 -7.59 -9.49
N GLY A 135 -12.31 -7.18 -10.18
CA GLY A 135 -12.52 -5.78 -10.53
C GLY A 135 -12.68 -4.89 -9.30
N LEU A 136 -13.47 -5.33 -8.31
CA LEU A 136 -13.62 -4.67 -7.03
C LEU A 136 -12.29 -4.59 -6.27
N ALA A 137 -11.52 -5.67 -6.27
CA ALA A 137 -10.20 -5.71 -5.65
C ALA A 137 -9.26 -4.67 -6.28
N ILE A 138 -9.20 -4.57 -7.61
CA ILE A 138 -8.39 -3.57 -8.32
C ILE A 138 -8.84 -2.14 -7.98
N LEU A 139 -10.14 -1.84 -8.04
CA LEU A 139 -10.68 -0.52 -7.69
C LEU A 139 -10.35 -0.14 -6.24
N THR A 140 -10.50 -1.10 -5.34
CA THR A 140 -10.18 -0.93 -3.92
C THR A 140 -8.69 -0.72 -3.70
N THR A 141 -7.81 -1.44 -4.43
CA THR A 141 -6.36 -1.20 -4.40
C THR A 141 -6.06 0.25 -4.76
N PHE A 142 -6.59 0.77 -5.87
CA PHE A 142 -6.35 2.17 -6.25
C PHE A 142 -6.92 3.17 -5.23
N GLY A 143 -8.16 2.97 -4.78
CA GLY A 143 -8.80 3.85 -3.81
C GLY A 143 -8.09 3.88 -2.46
N ALA A 144 -7.75 2.70 -1.92
CA ALA A 144 -7.01 2.57 -0.67
C ALA A 144 -5.60 3.15 -0.81
N SER A 145 -4.87 2.86 -1.89
CA SER A 145 -3.55 3.44 -2.15
C SER A 145 -3.62 4.97 -2.24
N ALA A 146 -4.61 5.54 -2.93
CA ALA A 146 -4.78 6.99 -3.03
C ALA A 146 -5.02 7.64 -1.65
N LEU A 147 -5.90 7.04 -0.83
CA LEU A 147 -6.18 7.52 0.53
C LEU A 147 -4.99 7.38 1.47
N VAL A 148 -4.24 6.28 1.38
CA VAL A 148 -3.00 6.09 2.16
C VAL A 148 -1.93 7.09 1.75
N LEU A 149 -1.75 7.35 0.45
CA LEU A 149 -0.83 8.39 -0.03
C LEU A 149 -1.26 9.78 0.43
N LEU A 150 -2.56 10.08 0.41
CA LEU A 150 -3.09 11.34 0.95
C LEU A 150 -2.85 11.44 2.46
N ALA A 151 -3.08 10.38 3.22
CA ALA A 151 -2.82 10.35 4.66
C ALA A 151 -1.32 10.57 4.95
N ALA A 152 -0.43 9.93 4.19
CA ALA A 152 1.01 10.13 4.29
C ALA A 152 1.40 11.58 3.95
N PHE A 153 0.83 12.14 2.87
CA PHE A 153 1.06 13.52 2.50
C PHE A 153 0.61 14.50 3.60
N VAL A 154 -0.59 14.33 4.16
CA VAL A 154 -1.07 15.15 5.27
C VAL A 154 -0.17 14.98 6.49
N GLY A 155 0.18 13.75 6.87
CA GLY A 155 1.02 13.49 8.03
C GLY A 155 2.42 14.11 7.94
N VAL A 156 3.03 14.08 6.75
CA VAL A 156 4.41 14.51 6.52
C VAL A 156 4.51 15.94 6.01
N ALA A 157 3.81 16.29 4.93
CA ALA A 157 3.98 17.55 4.22
C ALA A 157 3.17 18.72 4.81
N ALA A 158 2.07 18.46 5.53
CA ALA A 158 1.23 19.54 6.06
C ALA A 158 1.96 20.42 7.09
N GLY A 159 2.87 19.86 7.89
CA GLY A 159 3.66 20.61 8.87
C GLY A 159 4.59 21.65 8.21
N PRO A 160 5.49 21.23 7.31
CA PRO A 160 6.34 22.12 6.53
C PRO A 160 5.57 23.24 5.80
N ILE A 161 4.42 22.90 5.19
CA ILE A 161 3.56 23.87 4.52
C ILE A 161 3.00 24.89 5.51
N ALA A 162 2.66 24.47 6.74
CA ALA A 162 2.10 25.35 7.76
C ALA A 162 3.07 26.44 8.24
N HIS A 163 4.39 26.17 8.22
CA HIS A 163 5.41 27.17 8.55
C HIS A 163 5.38 28.38 7.60
N ALA A 164 4.92 28.21 6.35
CA ALA A 164 4.79 29.32 5.40
C ALA A 164 3.70 30.33 5.80
N PHE A 165 2.72 29.92 6.61
CA PHE A 165 1.63 30.78 7.08
C PHE A 165 1.93 31.42 8.45
N GLY A 166 2.78 30.77 9.25
CA GLY A 166 3.18 31.24 10.57
C GLY A 166 2.04 31.36 11.60
N GLY A 167 2.41 31.76 12.81
CA GLY A 167 1.44 32.16 13.84
C GLY A 167 0.52 31.02 14.35
N PRO A 168 -0.74 31.34 14.73
CA PRO A 168 -1.68 30.33 15.25
C PRO A 168 -2.02 29.22 14.25
N VAL A 169 -2.03 29.54 12.95
CA VAL A 169 -2.35 28.59 11.87
C VAL A 169 -1.33 27.46 11.83
N GLU A 170 -0.04 27.78 11.99
CA GLU A 170 1.04 26.80 12.02
C GLU A 170 0.84 25.74 13.13
N LYS A 171 0.53 26.20 14.34
CA LYS A 171 0.33 25.33 15.50
C LYS A 171 -0.88 24.41 15.30
N VAL A 172 -1.98 24.96 14.78
CA VAL A 172 -3.22 24.22 14.52
C VAL A 172 -2.99 23.13 13.47
N VAL A 173 -2.39 23.47 12.33
CA VAL A 173 -2.15 22.49 11.24
C VAL A 173 -1.15 21.41 11.68
N THR A 174 -0.09 21.79 12.38
CA THR A 174 0.93 20.84 12.85
C THR A 174 0.37 19.83 13.85
N TRP A 175 -0.58 20.26 14.69
CA TRP A 175 -1.25 19.39 15.65
C TRP A 175 -2.33 18.53 14.99
N LEU A 176 -3.13 19.10 14.07
CA LEU A 176 -4.22 18.40 13.38
C LEU A 176 -3.75 17.41 12.30
N ARG A 177 -2.54 17.55 11.77
CA ARG A 177 -2.04 16.65 10.70
C ARG A 177 -2.09 15.17 11.06
N LEU A 178 -1.72 14.81 12.31
CA LEU A 178 -1.68 13.42 12.76
C LEU A 178 -3.09 12.85 13.01
N PRO A 179 -4.00 13.54 13.72
CA PRO A 179 -5.40 13.16 13.80
C PRO A 179 -6.05 12.98 12.42
N ILE A 180 -5.84 13.92 11.48
CA ILE A 180 -6.43 13.83 10.14
C ILE A 180 -5.87 12.64 9.37
N ALA A 181 -4.55 12.43 9.39
CA ALA A 181 -3.93 11.26 8.77
C ALA A 181 -4.46 9.95 9.40
N GLY A 182 -4.60 9.90 10.73
CA GLY A 182 -5.17 8.76 11.43
C GLY A 182 -6.63 8.50 11.05
N LEU A 183 -7.44 9.55 10.91
CA LEU A 183 -8.83 9.46 10.46
C LEU A 183 -8.93 8.97 9.01
N LEU A 184 -8.03 9.40 8.13
CA LEU A 184 -7.97 8.89 6.76
C LEU A 184 -7.63 7.39 6.73
N ILE A 185 -6.67 6.93 7.54
CA ILE A 185 -6.36 5.50 7.68
C ILE A 185 -7.54 4.72 8.27
N ALA A 186 -8.20 5.26 9.30
CA ALA A 186 -9.40 4.65 9.87
C ALA A 186 -10.53 4.55 8.84
N PHE A 187 -10.68 5.57 7.98
CA PHE A 187 -11.63 5.57 6.89
C PHE A 187 -11.31 4.50 5.84
N VAL A 188 -10.02 4.29 5.50
CA VAL A 188 -9.61 3.17 4.63
C VAL A 188 -10.08 1.84 5.23
N TRP A 189 -9.78 1.57 6.50
CA TRP A 189 -10.22 0.33 7.15
C TRP A 189 -11.75 0.18 7.20
N ALA A 190 -12.47 1.28 7.46
CA ALA A 190 -13.93 1.28 7.47
C ALA A 190 -14.50 0.97 6.07
N ALA A 191 -13.94 1.59 5.02
CA ALA A 191 -14.32 1.33 3.65
C ALA A 191 -14.02 -0.12 3.24
N LEU A 192 -12.85 -0.64 3.59
CA LEU A 192 -12.49 -2.04 3.34
C LEU A 192 -13.51 -2.99 4.01
N TYR A 193 -13.83 -2.78 5.28
CA TYR A 193 -14.78 -3.63 6.01
C TYR A 193 -16.20 -3.60 5.43
N GLN A 194 -16.62 -2.48 4.84
CA GLN A 194 -17.95 -2.34 4.24
C GLN A 194 -18.04 -2.79 2.78
N ILE A 195 -16.97 -2.62 2.01
CA ILE A 195 -16.98 -2.82 0.55
C ILE A 195 -16.58 -4.24 0.16
N LEU A 196 -15.62 -4.85 0.88
CA LEU A 196 -15.05 -6.14 0.50
C LEU A 196 -16.03 -7.31 0.68
N PRO A 197 -16.73 -7.46 1.83
CA PRO A 197 -17.72 -8.52 1.97
C PRO A 197 -18.82 -8.44 0.91
N ASP A 198 -19.41 -9.58 0.56
CA ASP A 198 -20.62 -9.63 -0.28
C ASP A 198 -21.90 -9.31 0.52
#